data_AF-A0A550CC07-F1
#
_entry.id   AF-A0A550CC07-F1
#
_cell.length_a   1.000
_cell.length_b   1.000
_cell.length_c   1.000
_cell.angle_alpha   90.00
_cell.angle_beta   90.00
_cell.angle_gamma   90.00
#
_symmetry.space_group_name_H-M   'P 1'
#
loop_
_entity.id
_entity.type
_entity.pdbx_description
1 polymer ?
#
loop_
_entity_poly.entity_id
_entity_poly.type
_entity_poly.pdbx_seq_one_letter_code
_entity_poly.pdbx_strand_id
1 'polypeptide(L)'
;MRLPIHLLLLVSGWIWGCAANSQEDAVREFFAENETVAPPTTSTHTNNWAVLVCASRYWFNYRHMANALGMYRTVKHLGIPDSNIILMLGDDAACNSRNKFPGSVYAEKGCKLDLYGDNVEVDYRGYEVTVENFIRVLTGRVDPSVPRSKRLLTDDRSNIFIYMTGHGGNEFLKFQDTEEISAFDIADAFAQMHEKRRYNEIFFMIDTCQANTMYSKFYSPNILATGSSLLDENSYSHENDPDLGIAVIDSYTHYVLKYLEGINKTSPLTMQDFFDHYDVEKIRSHPGVRSDLFNRPVDGALITDFFGGVAQVEVMQNVADMVVDSTPVDDLPNHQTSPPLAEAATINSIASRNMSSEQQADSSSWESTYRKCRSWLGIALVGSLVGWVGTR
;
A
#
# COMPACT_ATOMS: atom_id res chain seq x y z
N MET A 1 -6.01 -39.77 61.19
CA MET A 1 -7.37 -39.49 60.67
C MET A 1 -7.19 -38.80 59.32
N ARG A 2 -7.31 -39.54 58.21
CA ARG A 2 -7.03 -39.05 56.85
C ARG A 2 -8.36 -38.84 56.12
N LEU A 3 -8.63 -37.61 55.68
CA LEU A 3 -9.70 -37.29 54.73
C LEU A 3 -9.25 -37.64 53.30
N PRO A 4 -10.14 -38.10 52.40
CA PRO A 4 -9.74 -38.54 51.06
C PRO A 4 -9.66 -37.36 50.07
N ILE A 5 -8.62 -37.41 49.24
CA ILE A 5 -8.17 -36.41 48.25
C ILE A 5 -9.09 -36.32 47.00
N HIS A 6 -10.16 -37.12 46.93
CA HIS A 6 -11.01 -37.21 45.73
C HIS A 6 -12.01 -36.07 45.54
N LEU A 7 -12.20 -35.17 46.52
CA LEU A 7 -13.16 -34.07 46.40
C LEU A 7 -12.58 -32.81 45.72
N LEU A 8 -11.25 -32.69 45.63
CA LEU A 8 -10.58 -31.48 45.11
C LEU A 8 -10.42 -31.46 43.58
N LEU A 9 -10.50 -32.62 42.91
CA LEU A 9 -10.34 -32.71 41.45
C LEU A 9 -11.64 -32.44 40.68
N LEU A 10 -12.81 -32.64 41.29
CA LEU A 10 -14.11 -32.41 40.64
C LEU A 10 -14.50 -30.92 40.54
N VAL A 11 -13.89 -30.05 41.35
CA VAL A 11 -14.16 -28.60 41.30
C VAL A 11 -13.29 -27.89 40.23
N SER A 12 -12.15 -28.48 39.85
CA SER A 12 -11.26 -27.89 38.83
C SER A 12 -11.73 -28.05 37.39
N GLY A 13 -12.56 -29.07 37.10
CA GLY A 13 -13.12 -29.31 35.76
C GLY A 13 -14.29 -28.38 35.39
N TRP A 14 -14.99 -27.81 36.37
CA TRP A 14 -16.12 -26.91 36.15
C TRP A 14 -15.71 -25.45 35.93
N ILE A 15 -14.52 -25.06 36.37
CA ILE A 15 -14.03 -23.67 36.22
C ILE A 15 -13.42 -23.44 34.83
N TRP A 16 -12.92 -24.48 34.17
CA TRP A 16 -12.34 -24.37 32.81
C TRP A 16 -13.37 -24.44 31.68
N GLY A 17 -14.51 -25.12 31.87
CA GLY A 17 -15.58 -25.16 30.86
C GLY A 17 -16.37 -23.84 30.73
N CYS A 18 -16.53 -23.09 31.82
CA CYS A 18 -17.30 -21.84 31.80
C CYS A 18 -16.52 -20.64 31.25
N ALA A 19 -15.19 -20.62 31.35
CA ALA A 19 -14.37 -19.51 30.89
C ALA A 19 -14.13 -19.54 29.36
N ALA A 20 -14.03 -20.73 28.76
CA ALA A 20 -13.82 -20.88 27.31
C ALA A 20 -15.07 -20.46 26.50
N ASN A 21 -16.27 -20.86 26.94
CA ASN A 21 -17.51 -20.46 26.27
C ASN A 21 -17.75 -18.95 26.36
N SER A 22 -17.41 -18.29 27.47
CA SER A 22 -17.66 -16.85 27.61
C SER A 22 -16.86 -15.98 26.63
N GLN A 23 -15.68 -16.42 26.18
CA GLN A 23 -14.90 -15.68 25.18
C GLN A 23 -15.44 -15.92 23.77
N GLU A 24 -15.82 -17.16 23.42
CA GLU A 24 -16.44 -17.44 22.13
C GLU A 24 -17.81 -16.76 21.99
N ASP A 25 -18.61 -16.75 23.06
CA ASP A 25 -19.90 -16.08 23.09
C ASP A 25 -19.73 -14.56 23.03
N ALA A 26 -18.75 -13.97 23.74
CA ALA A 26 -18.45 -12.54 23.65
C ALA A 26 -17.93 -12.13 22.26
N VAL A 27 -17.15 -12.99 21.60
CA VAL A 27 -16.68 -12.77 20.23
C VAL A 27 -17.83 -12.90 19.24
N ARG A 28 -18.71 -13.89 19.41
CA ARG A 28 -19.92 -14.06 18.59
C ARG A 28 -20.90 -12.92 18.76
N GLU A 29 -21.08 -12.42 19.98
CA GLU A 29 -21.94 -11.28 20.29
C GLU A 29 -21.37 -9.99 19.66
N PHE A 30 -20.05 -9.77 19.75
CA PHE A 30 -19.36 -8.67 19.09
C PHE A 30 -19.53 -8.67 17.56
N PHE A 31 -19.50 -9.85 16.92
CA PHE A 31 -19.72 -9.96 15.47
C PHE A 31 -21.21 -9.96 15.09
N ALA A 32 -22.11 -10.46 15.94
CA ALA A 32 -23.55 -10.46 15.70
C ALA A 32 -24.17 -9.05 15.81
N GLU A 33 -23.65 -8.20 16.71
CA GLU A 33 -24.04 -6.78 16.77
C GLU A 33 -23.68 -6.01 15.49
N ASN A 34 -22.69 -6.50 14.71
CA ASN A 34 -22.24 -5.87 13.47
C ASN A 34 -22.95 -6.39 12.21
N GLU A 35 -23.66 -7.51 12.28
CA GLU A 35 -24.43 -8.07 11.14
C GLU A 35 -25.87 -7.54 11.06
N THR A 36 -26.45 -7.06 12.18
CA THR A 36 -27.79 -6.48 12.17
C THR A 36 -27.74 -4.96 12.17
N VAL A 37 -27.82 -4.40 10.95
CA VAL A 37 -28.03 -2.97 10.65
C VAL A 37 -26.82 -2.09 10.97
N ALA A 38 -25.78 -2.22 10.15
CA ALA A 38 -24.86 -1.11 9.96
C ALA A 38 -25.69 0.12 9.51
N PRO A 39 -25.61 1.27 10.21
CA PRO A 39 -26.28 2.48 9.76
C PRO A 39 -25.78 2.83 8.34
N PRO A 40 -26.60 3.53 7.52
CA PRO A 40 -26.29 3.87 6.12
C PRO A 40 -25.06 4.79 5.94
N THR A 41 -24.28 5.01 6.99
CA THR A 41 -23.12 5.90 7.10
C THR A 41 -21.77 5.17 7.03
N THR A 42 -21.75 3.83 7.11
CA THR A 42 -20.51 3.04 7.09
C THR A 42 -20.12 2.66 5.65
N SER A 43 -18.84 2.89 5.29
CA SER A 43 -18.33 2.52 3.97
C SER A 43 -18.30 0.99 3.84
N THR A 44 -18.84 0.47 2.75
CA THR A 44 -18.96 -0.99 2.49
C THR A 44 -17.83 -1.55 1.62
N HIS A 45 -16.76 -0.78 1.45
CA HIS A 45 -15.60 -1.17 0.63
C HIS A 45 -14.90 -2.41 1.22
N THR A 46 -14.31 -3.22 0.34
CA THR A 46 -13.61 -4.46 0.70
C THR A 46 -12.10 -4.31 0.66
N ASN A 47 -11.61 -3.28 -0.02
CA ASN A 47 -10.20 -2.99 -0.18
C ASN A 47 -9.99 -1.51 -0.50
N ASN A 48 -8.78 -1.03 -0.19
CA ASN A 48 -8.32 0.32 -0.50
C ASN A 48 -7.12 0.26 -1.45
N TRP A 49 -7.10 1.18 -2.39
CA TRP A 49 -6.02 1.39 -3.35
C TRP A 49 -5.47 2.80 -3.23
N ALA A 50 -4.19 2.97 -3.54
CA ALA A 50 -3.57 4.28 -3.66
C ALA A 50 -2.93 4.45 -5.04
N VAL A 51 -3.10 5.61 -5.66
CA VAL A 51 -2.37 6.03 -6.87
C VAL A 51 -1.65 7.32 -6.55
N LEU A 52 -0.32 7.28 -6.50
CA LEU A 52 0.52 8.37 -6.01
C LEU A 52 1.43 8.85 -7.13
N VAL A 53 1.30 10.11 -7.53
CA VAL A 53 1.95 10.64 -8.73
C VAL A 53 2.78 11.87 -8.40
N CYS A 54 4.10 11.73 -8.53
CA CYS A 54 5.01 12.87 -8.69
C CYS A 54 5.17 13.15 -10.19
N ALA A 55 4.51 14.20 -10.67
CA ALA A 55 4.47 14.54 -12.09
C ALA A 55 5.68 15.39 -12.54
N SER A 56 6.50 15.87 -11.61
CA SER A 56 7.63 16.75 -11.91
C SER A 56 8.95 16.03 -12.10
N ARG A 57 9.88 16.72 -12.76
CA ARG A 57 11.26 16.28 -12.95
C ARG A 57 12.28 17.34 -12.50
N TYR A 58 13.55 16.95 -12.41
CA TYR A 58 14.71 17.77 -12.11
C TYR A 58 14.96 18.02 -10.62
N TRP A 59 16.24 18.28 -10.31
CA TRP A 59 16.74 18.46 -8.94
C TRP A 59 15.98 19.52 -8.14
N PHE A 60 15.66 20.65 -8.76
CA PHE A 60 14.95 21.75 -8.09
C PHE A 60 13.49 21.40 -7.71
N ASN A 61 12.97 20.27 -8.20
CA ASN A 61 11.63 19.75 -7.90
C ASN A 61 11.66 18.53 -6.96
N TYR A 62 12.77 18.30 -6.26
CA TYR A 62 12.94 17.23 -5.27
C TYR A 62 11.72 17.06 -4.34
N ARG A 63 11.17 18.18 -3.86
CA ARG A 63 10.01 18.22 -2.97
C ARG A 63 8.79 17.45 -3.48
N HIS A 64 8.49 17.45 -4.78
CA HIS A 64 7.36 16.72 -5.33
C HIS A 64 7.56 15.20 -5.20
N MET A 65 8.79 14.72 -5.31
CA MET A 65 9.11 13.31 -5.08
C MET A 65 9.01 12.97 -3.58
N ALA A 66 9.53 13.83 -2.70
CA ALA A 66 9.40 13.66 -1.25
C ALA A 66 7.93 13.66 -0.79
N ASN A 67 7.09 14.52 -1.36
CA ASN A 67 5.65 14.55 -1.13
C ASN A 67 4.99 13.19 -1.44
N ALA A 68 5.21 12.67 -2.65
CA ALA A 68 4.64 11.39 -3.08
C ALA A 68 5.14 10.21 -2.23
N LEU A 69 6.43 10.19 -1.88
CA LEU A 69 7.01 9.17 -0.99
C LEU A 69 6.48 9.29 0.45
N GLY A 70 6.24 10.51 0.94
CA GLY A 70 5.60 10.75 2.23
C GLY A 70 4.19 10.16 2.26
N MET A 71 3.39 10.39 1.21
CA MET A 71 2.06 9.78 1.08
C MET A 71 2.13 8.25 0.99
N TYR A 72 3.09 7.73 0.21
CA TYR A 72 3.33 6.28 0.09
C TYR A 72 3.61 5.65 1.45
N ARG A 73 4.50 6.27 2.23
CA ARG A 73 4.80 5.80 3.58
C ARG A 73 3.55 5.82 4.48
N THR A 74 2.74 6.87 4.40
CA THR A 74 1.52 7.01 5.20
C THR A 74 0.51 5.91 4.91
N VAL A 75 0.15 5.69 3.64
CA VAL A 75 -0.82 4.63 3.28
C VAL A 75 -0.31 3.24 3.64
N LYS A 76 1.00 3.00 3.48
CA LYS A 76 1.66 1.75 3.86
C LYS A 76 1.66 1.54 5.37
N HIS A 77 1.93 2.60 6.15
CA HIS A 77 1.86 2.57 7.61
C HIS A 77 0.44 2.25 8.09
N LEU A 78 -0.57 2.82 7.43
CA LEU A 78 -1.98 2.59 7.71
C LEU A 78 -2.51 1.27 7.14
N GLY A 79 -1.68 0.51 6.42
CA GLY A 79 -1.89 -0.90 6.12
C GLY A 79 -2.29 -1.23 4.69
N ILE A 80 -2.29 -0.27 3.76
CA ILE A 80 -2.46 -0.57 2.33
C ILE A 80 -1.20 -1.33 1.87
N PRO A 81 -1.32 -2.55 1.32
CA PRO A 81 -0.17 -3.32 0.85
C PRO A 81 0.38 -2.75 -0.46
N ASP A 82 1.66 -2.98 -0.76
CA ASP A 82 2.30 -2.50 -2.00
C ASP A 82 1.57 -2.98 -3.26
N SER A 83 0.97 -4.18 -3.21
CA SER A 83 0.15 -4.70 -4.32
C SER A 83 -1.07 -3.84 -4.68
N ASN A 84 -1.45 -2.91 -3.80
CA ASN A 84 -2.57 -2.00 -3.93
C ASN A 84 -2.13 -0.53 -4.04
N ILE A 85 -0.83 -0.26 -4.16
CA ILE A 85 -0.28 1.08 -4.31
C ILE A 85 0.37 1.16 -5.69
N ILE A 86 -0.05 2.13 -6.50
CA ILE A 86 0.62 2.49 -7.75
C ILE A 86 1.43 3.75 -7.50
N LEU A 87 2.76 3.64 -7.51
CA LEU A 87 3.66 4.77 -7.33
C LEU A 87 4.32 5.19 -8.65
N MET A 88 4.10 6.43 -9.05
CA MET A 88 4.67 7.05 -10.25
C MET A 88 5.63 8.17 -9.86
N LEU A 89 6.94 7.99 -10.09
CA LEU A 89 7.96 9.00 -9.80
C LEU A 89 8.59 9.52 -11.09
N GLY A 90 8.33 10.80 -11.39
CA GLY A 90 8.78 11.42 -12.63
C GLY A 90 10.30 11.58 -12.77
N ASP A 91 11.03 11.56 -11.65
CA ASP A 91 12.50 11.59 -11.62
C ASP A 91 13.01 10.74 -10.46
N ASP A 92 14.32 10.51 -10.45
CA ASP A 92 15.00 9.83 -9.35
C ASP A 92 16.00 10.78 -8.68
N ALA A 93 15.53 11.51 -7.67
CA ALA A 93 16.42 12.38 -6.90
C ALA A 93 17.33 11.60 -5.94
N ALA A 94 17.00 10.35 -5.59
CA ALA A 94 17.84 9.49 -4.77
C ALA A 94 19.15 9.16 -5.50
N CYS A 95 19.08 8.94 -6.82
CA CYS A 95 20.24 8.68 -7.68
C CYS A 95 20.84 9.94 -8.35
N ASN A 96 20.37 11.15 -8.01
CA ASN A 96 20.90 12.36 -8.63
C ASN A 96 22.32 12.68 -8.13
N SER A 97 23.24 13.00 -9.04
CA SER A 97 24.62 13.42 -8.72
C SER A 97 24.74 14.62 -7.77
N ARG A 98 23.70 15.45 -7.65
CA ARG A 98 23.63 16.58 -6.70
C ARG A 98 23.19 16.18 -5.31
N ASN A 99 22.65 14.97 -5.14
CA ASN A 99 22.22 14.48 -3.85
C ASN A 99 23.44 14.12 -3.00
N LYS A 100 23.63 14.87 -1.91
CA LYS A 100 24.69 14.63 -0.92
C LYS A 100 24.49 13.30 -0.17
N PHE A 101 23.27 12.75 -0.19
CA PHE A 101 22.88 11.50 0.45
C PHE A 101 22.39 10.48 -0.59
N PRO A 102 23.32 9.78 -1.27
CA PRO A 102 22.97 8.86 -2.35
C PRO A 102 22.02 7.75 -1.88
N GLY A 103 21.00 7.46 -2.67
CA GLY A 103 20.02 6.41 -2.39
C GLY A 103 18.93 6.80 -1.39
N SER A 104 18.92 8.04 -0.89
CA SER A 104 17.96 8.50 0.12
C SER A 104 17.22 9.76 -0.27
N VAL A 105 16.01 9.90 0.28
CA VAL A 105 15.13 11.07 0.10
C VAL A 105 14.58 11.50 1.45
N TYR A 106 14.64 12.78 1.79
CA TYR A 106 14.24 13.33 3.08
C TYR A 106 13.24 14.46 2.89
N ALA A 107 12.17 14.48 3.69
CA ALA A 107 11.20 15.58 3.70
C ALA A 107 11.49 16.67 4.75
N GLU A 108 12.54 16.49 5.56
CA GLU A 108 12.92 17.40 6.65
C GLU A 108 14.43 17.50 6.76
N LYS A 109 14.91 18.60 7.37
CA LYS A 109 16.33 18.76 7.69
C LYS A 109 16.82 17.72 8.70
N GLY A 110 18.10 17.41 8.57
CA GLY A 110 18.80 16.54 9.53
C GLY A 110 18.61 15.05 9.27
N CYS A 111 18.08 14.67 8.11
CA CYS A 111 18.11 13.29 7.59
C CYS A 111 17.53 12.25 8.55
N LYS A 112 16.51 12.61 9.34
CA LYS A 112 15.96 11.73 10.40
C LYS A 112 15.23 10.51 9.83
N LEU A 113 14.56 10.70 8.71
CA LEU A 113 13.70 9.69 8.11
C LEU A 113 13.89 9.62 6.60
N ASP A 114 14.51 8.55 6.13
CA ASP A 114 14.59 8.25 4.71
C ASP A 114 13.24 7.76 4.19
N LEU A 115 12.70 8.48 3.21
CA LEU A 115 11.43 8.20 2.54
C LEU A 115 11.60 7.23 1.37
N TYR A 116 12.81 7.09 0.83
CA TYR A 116 13.08 6.17 -0.29
C TYR A 116 13.41 4.78 0.27
N GLY A 117 14.59 4.59 0.86
CA GLY A 117 14.99 3.34 1.53
C GLY A 117 14.75 2.05 0.73
N ASP A 118 14.85 0.90 1.39
CA ASP A 118 14.70 -0.42 0.75
C ASP A 118 13.23 -0.87 0.59
N ASN A 119 12.28 -0.09 1.11
CA ASN A 119 10.89 -0.51 1.28
C ASN A 119 9.91 0.20 0.32
N VAL A 120 10.42 0.86 -0.73
CA VAL A 120 9.57 1.55 -1.72
C VAL A 120 9.53 0.78 -3.02
N GLU A 121 8.32 0.43 -3.45
CA GLU A 121 8.06 -0.13 -4.77
C GLU A 121 7.61 0.99 -5.71
N VAL A 122 8.43 1.30 -6.72
CA VAL A 122 8.11 2.30 -7.74
C VAL A 122 7.68 1.60 -9.02
N ASP A 123 6.42 1.77 -9.39
CA ASP A 123 5.80 1.09 -10.54
C ASP A 123 6.10 1.77 -11.86
N TYR A 124 6.05 3.10 -11.90
CA TYR A 124 6.37 3.89 -13.08
C TYR A 124 7.52 4.84 -12.75
N ARG A 125 8.65 4.68 -13.44
CA ARG A 125 9.87 5.45 -13.18
C ARG A 125 10.24 6.33 -14.36
N GLY A 126 10.61 7.58 -14.08
CA GLY A 126 11.18 8.47 -15.08
C GLY A 126 10.27 8.62 -16.31
N TYR A 127 10.78 8.22 -17.48
CA TYR A 127 10.06 8.31 -18.75
C TYR A 127 8.77 7.48 -18.84
N GLU A 128 8.53 6.55 -17.92
CA GLU A 128 7.26 5.83 -17.86
C GLU A 128 6.14 6.67 -17.22
N VAL A 129 6.47 7.77 -16.53
CA VAL A 129 5.47 8.69 -15.94
C VAL A 129 5.01 9.69 -16.98
N THR A 130 4.00 9.28 -17.75
CA THR A 130 3.35 10.07 -18.80
C THR A 130 1.85 10.23 -18.51
N VAL A 131 1.23 11.23 -19.15
CA VAL A 131 -0.23 11.42 -19.05
C VAL A 131 -0.96 10.17 -19.55
N GLU A 132 -0.48 9.60 -20.66
CA GLU A 132 -1.04 8.39 -21.25
C GLU A 132 -1.04 7.21 -20.27
N ASN A 133 0.10 6.91 -19.63
CA ASN A 133 0.19 5.80 -18.70
C ASN A 133 -0.70 6.01 -17.47
N PHE A 134 -0.76 7.23 -16.94
CA PHE A 134 -1.67 7.56 -15.83
C PHE A 134 -3.13 7.30 -16.20
N ILE A 135 -3.60 7.79 -17.35
CA ILE A 135 -4.98 7.57 -17.82
C ILE A 135 -5.25 6.09 -18.11
N ARG A 136 -4.27 5.35 -18.67
CA ARG A 136 -4.39 3.90 -18.91
C ARG A 136 -4.50 3.11 -17.61
N VAL A 137 -3.76 3.49 -16.57
CA VAL A 137 -3.86 2.91 -15.23
C VAL A 137 -5.27 3.10 -14.67
N LEU A 138 -5.77 4.35 -14.65
CA LEU A 138 -7.11 4.67 -14.13
C LEU A 138 -8.21 3.91 -14.88
N THR A 139 -8.20 3.97 -16.20
CA THR A 139 -9.23 3.34 -17.05
C THR A 139 -9.07 1.82 -17.23
N GLY A 140 -7.96 1.27 -16.71
CA GLY A 140 -7.46 -0.09 -16.91
C GLY A 140 -7.34 -0.52 -18.36
N ARG A 141 -7.00 0.41 -19.25
CA ARG A 141 -6.71 0.14 -20.67
C ARG A 141 -5.21 -0.12 -20.85
N VAL A 142 -4.75 -1.19 -20.21
CA VAL A 142 -3.34 -1.64 -20.25
C VAL A 142 -3.21 -2.93 -21.04
N ASP A 143 -2.05 -3.16 -21.66
CA ASP A 143 -1.79 -4.40 -22.39
C ASP A 143 -1.79 -5.62 -21.45
N PRO A 144 -2.32 -6.79 -21.87
CA PRO A 144 -2.26 -8.03 -21.10
C PRO A 144 -0.85 -8.48 -20.66
N SER A 145 0.23 -7.98 -21.26
CA SER A 145 1.60 -8.24 -20.85
C SER A 145 2.10 -7.36 -19.70
N VAL A 146 1.43 -6.23 -19.41
CA VAL A 146 1.83 -5.31 -18.33
C VAL A 146 1.85 -6.06 -16.98
N PRO A 147 2.91 -5.98 -16.17
CA PRO A 147 2.96 -6.68 -14.88
C PRO A 147 1.81 -6.27 -13.95
N ARG A 148 1.38 -7.17 -13.06
CA ARG A 148 0.30 -6.90 -12.09
C ARG A 148 0.56 -5.66 -11.24
N SER A 149 1.79 -5.43 -10.80
CA SER A 149 2.16 -4.27 -9.97
C SER A 149 1.88 -2.94 -10.67
N LYS A 150 1.91 -2.90 -12.01
CA LYS A 150 1.63 -1.70 -12.79
C LYS A 150 0.14 -1.52 -13.15
N ARG A 151 -0.77 -2.26 -12.51
CA ARG A 151 -2.22 -2.26 -12.83
C ARG A 151 -3.05 -1.90 -11.62
N LEU A 152 -3.97 -0.95 -11.80
CA LEU A 152 -4.99 -0.64 -10.81
C LEU A 152 -6.14 -1.67 -10.89
N LEU A 153 -6.08 -2.74 -10.09
CA LEU A 153 -7.02 -3.87 -10.15
C LEU A 153 -8.23 -3.67 -9.22
N THR A 154 -8.91 -2.53 -9.37
CA THR A 154 -10.08 -2.12 -8.58
C THR A 154 -11.40 -2.60 -9.16
N ASP A 155 -12.43 -2.63 -8.32
CA ASP A 155 -13.81 -3.01 -8.61
C ASP A 155 -14.82 -2.05 -7.93
N ASP A 156 -16.11 -2.38 -7.98
CA ASP A 156 -17.20 -1.60 -7.38
C ASP A 156 -17.23 -1.60 -5.85
N ARG A 157 -16.31 -2.32 -5.20
CA ARG A 157 -16.13 -2.34 -3.75
C ARG A 157 -14.75 -1.84 -3.33
N SER A 158 -14.05 -1.14 -4.22
CA SER A 158 -12.72 -0.61 -3.98
C SER A 158 -12.78 0.89 -3.73
N ASN A 159 -12.30 1.38 -2.58
CA ASN A 159 -12.05 2.81 -2.43
C ASN A 159 -10.65 3.15 -2.95
N ILE A 160 -10.51 4.31 -3.58
CA ILE A 160 -9.26 4.72 -4.23
C ILE A 160 -8.84 6.09 -3.72
N PHE A 161 -7.67 6.15 -3.10
CA PHE A 161 -6.96 7.40 -2.83
C PHE A 161 -6.07 7.75 -4.01
N ILE A 162 -6.26 8.92 -4.60
CA ILE A 162 -5.43 9.42 -5.70
C ILE A 162 -4.75 10.70 -5.22
N TYR A 163 -3.43 10.68 -5.15
CA TYR A 163 -2.62 11.84 -4.80
C TYR A 163 -1.73 12.26 -5.96
N MET A 164 -1.77 13.54 -6.32
CA MET A 164 -0.93 14.09 -7.36
C MET A 164 -0.17 15.32 -6.84
N THR A 165 1.09 15.46 -7.25
CA THR A 165 1.90 16.62 -6.90
C THR A 165 2.81 17.03 -8.06
N GLY A 166 2.97 18.33 -8.24
CA GLY A 166 3.80 18.89 -9.30
C GLY A 166 3.53 20.37 -9.52
N HIS A 167 3.94 20.84 -10.70
CA HIS A 167 3.62 22.20 -11.16
C HIS A 167 2.37 22.19 -12.01
N GLY A 168 1.51 23.18 -11.84
CA GLY A 168 0.25 23.29 -12.54
C GLY A 168 -0.27 24.71 -12.53
N GLY A 169 -1.52 24.86 -12.92
CA GLY A 169 -2.23 26.14 -12.97
C GLY A 169 -3.71 25.91 -13.20
N ASN A 170 -4.39 26.91 -13.76
CA ASN A 170 -5.83 26.86 -13.97
C ASN A 170 -6.22 25.67 -14.86
N GLU A 171 -6.80 24.64 -14.25
CA GLU A 171 -7.32 23.41 -14.86
C GLU A 171 -6.25 22.51 -15.52
N PHE A 172 -4.97 22.63 -15.16
CA PHE A 172 -3.93 21.71 -15.66
C PHE A 172 -2.81 21.40 -14.64
N LEU A 173 -2.17 20.23 -14.81
CA LEU A 173 -0.94 19.82 -14.13
C LEU A 173 0.09 19.37 -15.17
N LYS A 174 1.33 19.84 -15.05
CA LYS A 174 2.44 19.44 -15.91
C LYS A 174 2.98 18.07 -15.56
N PHE A 175 3.19 17.25 -16.58
CA PHE A 175 3.92 15.99 -16.53
C PHE A 175 5.28 16.14 -17.20
N GLN A 176 6.34 15.78 -16.48
CA GLN A 176 7.72 15.74 -16.98
C GLN A 176 8.23 17.07 -17.58
N ASP A 177 7.60 18.20 -17.24
CA ASP A 177 7.87 19.51 -17.86
C ASP A 177 7.71 19.54 -19.40
N THR A 178 6.95 18.59 -19.97
CA THR A 178 6.79 18.43 -21.43
C THR A 178 5.34 18.24 -21.85
N GLU A 179 4.54 17.56 -21.04
CA GLU A 179 3.11 17.32 -21.26
C GLU A 179 2.29 17.98 -20.16
N GLU A 180 0.99 18.14 -20.40
CA GLU A 180 0.03 18.65 -19.43
C GLU A 180 -1.18 17.72 -19.42
N ILE A 181 -1.69 17.40 -18.23
CA ILE A 181 -3.00 16.79 -18.04
C ILE A 181 -3.98 17.87 -17.58
N SER A 182 -5.16 17.90 -18.18
CA SER A 182 -6.21 18.85 -17.80
C SER A 182 -7.18 18.27 -16.77
N ALA A 183 -7.93 19.16 -16.11
CA ALA A 183 -9.06 18.78 -15.25
C ALA A 183 -10.12 17.94 -16.01
N PHE A 184 -10.27 18.19 -17.32
CA PHE A 184 -11.19 17.45 -18.18
C PHE A 184 -10.73 16.01 -18.43
N ASP A 185 -9.43 15.78 -18.64
CA ASP A 185 -8.89 14.43 -18.87
C ASP A 185 -9.12 13.53 -17.66
N ILE A 186 -8.94 14.06 -16.45
CA ILE A 186 -9.18 13.33 -15.20
C ILE A 186 -10.70 13.09 -15.01
N ALA A 187 -11.53 14.09 -15.29
CA ALA A 187 -12.99 13.95 -15.21
C ALA A 187 -13.50 12.82 -16.12
N ASP A 188 -13.02 12.77 -17.36
CA ASP A 188 -13.40 11.75 -18.34
C ASP A 188 -12.82 10.38 -18.00
N ALA A 189 -11.64 10.31 -17.37
CA ALA A 189 -11.11 9.06 -16.83
C ALA A 189 -11.99 8.52 -15.70
N PHE A 190 -12.41 9.37 -14.75
CA PHE A 190 -13.31 8.99 -13.66
C PHE A 190 -14.68 8.57 -14.18
N ALA A 191 -15.22 9.25 -15.19
CA ALA A 191 -16.46 8.83 -15.85
C ALA A 191 -16.34 7.42 -16.45
N GLN A 192 -15.23 7.13 -17.12
CA GLN A 192 -14.99 5.78 -17.63
C GLN A 192 -14.81 4.74 -16.52
N MET A 193 -14.19 5.11 -15.39
CA MET A 193 -14.07 4.22 -14.24
C MET A 193 -15.46 3.92 -13.63
N HIS A 194 -16.33 4.92 -13.55
CA HIS A 194 -17.69 4.80 -13.04
C HIS A 194 -18.53 3.87 -13.91
N GLU A 195 -18.57 4.13 -15.23
CA GLU A 195 -19.28 3.29 -16.20
C GLU A 195 -18.81 1.83 -16.19
N LYS A 196 -17.53 1.62 -15.91
CA LYS A 196 -16.92 0.28 -15.80
C LYS A 196 -16.97 -0.31 -14.39
N ARG A 197 -17.62 0.34 -13.43
CA ARG A 197 -17.72 -0.14 -12.03
C ARG A 197 -16.35 -0.45 -11.42
N ARG A 198 -15.40 0.47 -11.55
CA ARG A 198 -14.02 0.32 -11.08
C ARG A 198 -13.71 1.01 -9.75
N TYR A 199 -14.72 1.58 -9.09
CA TYR A 199 -14.55 2.14 -7.76
C TYR A 199 -15.89 2.14 -7.02
N ASN A 200 -15.80 2.07 -5.69
CA ASN A 200 -16.88 2.41 -4.78
C ASN A 200 -16.87 3.92 -4.50
N GLU A 201 -15.76 4.42 -3.94
CA GLU A 201 -15.52 5.85 -3.66
C GLU A 201 -14.10 6.26 -4.11
N ILE A 202 -13.94 7.49 -4.60
CA ILE A 202 -12.62 8.10 -4.88
C ILE A 202 -12.39 9.26 -3.93
N PHE A 203 -11.21 9.31 -3.31
CA PHE A 203 -10.67 10.51 -2.70
C PHE A 203 -9.52 11.06 -3.54
N PHE A 204 -9.74 12.21 -4.17
CA PHE A 204 -8.76 12.88 -5.02
C PHE A 204 -8.11 14.05 -4.29
N MET A 205 -6.80 13.99 -4.10
CA MET A 205 -6.00 15.00 -3.41
C MET A 205 -4.89 15.50 -4.33
N ILE A 206 -4.70 16.81 -4.43
CA ILE A 206 -3.69 17.37 -5.33
C ILE A 206 -2.94 18.57 -4.74
N ASP A 207 -1.61 18.55 -4.83
CA ASP A 207 -0.74 19.64 -4.40
C ASP A 207 -0.02 20.30 -5.58
N THR A 208 -0.52 21.48 -5.98
CA THR A 208 -0.02 22.30 -7.09
C THR A 208 -0.55 23.73 -6.97
N CYS A 209 0.00 24.68 -7.72
CA CYS A 209 -0.64 25.99 -7.93
C CYS A 209 -2.02 25.80 -8.58
N GLN A 210 -2.99 26.58 -8.10
CA GLN A 210 -4.40 26.53 -8.51
C GLN A 210 -5.03 25.14 -8.45
N ALA A 211 -4.61 24.33 -7.48
CA ALA A 211 -5.03 22.94 -7.28
C ALA A 211 -6.55 22.74 -7.29
N ASN A 212 -7.31 23.67 -6.73
CA ASN A 212 -8.76 23.55 -6.61
C ASN A 212 -9.49 23.55 -7.96
N THR A 213 -8.83 24.03 -9.02
CA THR A 213 -9.37 24.01 -10.38
C THR A 213 -9.34 22.61 -11.00
N MET A 214 -8.48 21.71 -10.52
CA MET A 214 -8.27 20.38 -11.10
C MET A 214 -9.44 19.42 -10.93
N TYR A 215 -10.30 19.65 -9.94
CA TYR A 215 -11.51 18.87 -9.72
C TYR A 215 -12.80 19.63 -10.10
N SER A 216 -12.68 20.81 -10.70
CA SER A 216 -13.84 21.65 -11.08
C SER A 216 -14.72 21.02 -12.14
N LYS A 217 -14.15 20.15 -12.99
CA LYS A 217 -14.84 19.47 -14.09
C LYS A 217 -15.34 18.08 -13.73
N PHE A 218 -15.13 17.60 -12.50
CA PHE A 218 -15.64 16.28 -12.13
C PHE A 218 -17.17 16.28 -12.14
N TYR A 219 -17.75 15.22 -12.67
CA TYR A 219 -19.20 15.03 -12.79
C TYR A 219 -19.67 13.61 -12.45
N SER A 220 -18.75 12.67 -12.17
CA SER A 220 -19.07 11.31 -11.75
C SER A 220 -19.34 11.26 -10.24
N PRO A 221 -20.27 10.40 -9.78
CA PRO A 221 -20.63 10.31 -8.38
C PRO A 221 -19.57 9.58 -7.54
N ASN A 222 -19.74 9.63 -6.22
CA ASN A 222 -18.88 9.04 -5.19
C ASN A 222 -17.44 9.58 -5.20
N ILE A 223 -17.26 10.88 -5.44
CA ILE A 223 -15.94 11.51 -5.47
C ILE A 223 -15.86 12.62 -4.43
N LEU A 224 -14.91 12.49 -3.52
CA LEU A 224 -14.47 13.53 -2.60
C LEU A 224 -13.15 14.11 -3.13
N ALA A 225 -13.00 15.42 -3.18
CA ALA A 225 -11.79 16.05 -3.69
C ALA A 225 -11.27 17.17 -2.79
N THR A 226 -9.95 17.34 -2.75
CA THR A 226 -9.29 18.46 -2.08
C THR A 226 -8.03 18.88 -2.84
N GLY A 227 -7.68 20.15 -2.73
CA GLY A 227 -6.52 20.75 -3.38
C GLY A 227 -5.82 21.75 -2.49
N SER A 228 -4.55 22.05 -2.76
CA SER A 228 -3.71 22.89 -1.90
C SER A 228 -3.92 24.41 -2.04
N SER A 229 -4.54 24.90 -3.13
CA SER A 229 -4.61 26.33 -3.44
C SER A 229 -5.81 26.70 -4.33
N LEU A 230 -6.33 27.92 -4.15
CA LEU A 230 -7.45 28.48 -4.91
C LEU A 230 -7.09 28.86 -6.35
N LEU A 231 -8.11 29.14 -7.17
CA LEU A 231 -7.93 29.83 -8.45
C LEU A 231 -7.16 31.14 -8.22
N ASP A 232 -6.22 31.46 -9.12
CA ASP A 232 -5.31 32.61 -9.01
C ASP A 232 -4.36 32.62 -7.80
N GLU A 233 -4.18 31.47 -7.13
CA GLU A 233 -3.26 31.30 -6.00
C GLU A 233 -2.14 30.28 -6.29
N ASN A 234 -0.94 30.54 -5.76
CA ASN A 234 0.18 29.60 -5.82
C ASN A 234 0.13 28.61 -4.64
N SER A 235 0.69 27.41 -4.83
CA SER A 235 1.15 26.58 -3.72
C SER A 235 2.60 26.92 -3.37
N TYR A 236 3.01 26.59 -2.14
CA TYR A 236 4.32 27.00 -1.62
C TYR A 236 5.15 25.82 -1.16
N SER A 237 6.44 25.86 -1.48
CA SER A 237 7.43 24.95 -0.91
C SER A 237 7.65 25.23 0.57
N HIS A 238 8.02 24.20 1.33
CA HIS A 238 8.38 24.28 2.75
C HIS A 238 9.77 23.68 2.99
N GLU A 239 10.44 24.23 3.99
CA GLU A 239 11.75 23.77 4.49
C GLU A 239 12.88 23.66 3.44
N ASN A 240 13.80 24.63 3.46
CA ASN A 240 15.03 24.55 2.66
C ASN A 240 16.12 23.76 3.40
N ASP A 241 16.68 22.75 2.76
CA ASP A 241 17.83 22.01 3.28
C ASP A 241 19.15 22.60 2.72
N PRO A 242 20.03 23.16 3.56
CA PRO A 242 21.31 23.73 3.12
C PRO A 242 22.27 22.71 2.50
N ASP A 243 22.18 21.44 2.88
CA ASP A 243 23.03 20.37 2.35
C ASP A 243 22.61 19.96 0.94
N LEU A 244 21.33 20.11 0.60
CA LEU A 244 20.79 19.85 -0.74
C LEU A 244 20.65 21.12 -1.60
N GLY A 245 20.61 22.29 -0.96
CA GLY A 245 20.50 23.61 -1.60
C GLY A 245 19.12 23.89 -2.20
N ILE A 246 18.07 23.19 -1.76
CA ILE A 246 16.71 23.22 -2.32
C ILE A 246 15.66 23.04 -1.21
N ALA A 247 14.40 23.35 -1.52
CA ALA A 247 13.27 22.97 -0.68
C ALA A 247 12.97 21.48 -0.81
N VAL A 248 12.71 20.82 0.32
CA VAL A 248 12.61 19.35 0.39
C VAL A 248 11.18 18.81 0.46
N ILE A 249 10.19 19.66 0.72
CA ILE A 249 8.77 19.28 0.78
C ILE A 249 7.89 20.49 0.39
N ASP A 250 6.62 20.28 0.01
CA ASP A 250 5.65 21.39 -0.10
C ASP A 250 4.88 21.63 1.19
N SER A 251 4.47 22.87 1.41
CA SER A 251 3.86 23.35 2.67
C SER A 251 2.54 22.63 2.98
N TYR A 252 1.65 22.54 1.99
CA TYR A 252 0.39 21.80 2.14
C TYR A 252 0.66 20.34 2.51
N THR A 253 1.47 19.65 1.71
CA THR A 253 1.80 18.25 1.96
C THR A 253 2.52 18.03 3.30
N HIS A 254 3.42 18.92 3.72
CA HIS A 254 4.09 18.85 5.02
C HIS A 254 3.08 18.84 6.18
N TYR A 255 2.15 19.78 6.21
CA TYR A 255 1.18 19.86 7.30
C TYR A 255 0.12 18.75 7.25
N VAL A 256 -0.20 18.23 6.06
CA VAL A 256 -1.03 17.04 5.91
C VAL A 256 -0.32 15.80 6.45
N LEU A 257 0.92 15.55 6.03
CA LEU A 257 1.69 14.38 6.49
C LEU A 257 1.87 14.42 8.01
N LYS A 258 2.20 15.59 8.57
CA LYS A 258 2.32 15.79 10.02
C LYS A 258 1.04 15.47 10.79
N TYR A 259 -0.14 15.72 10.21
CA TYR A 259 -1.41 15.32 10.80
C TYR A 259 -1.61 13.82 10.73
N LEU A 260 -1.38 13.23 9.55
CA LEU A 260 -1.56 11.80 9.31
C LEU A 260 -0.57 10.93 10.12
N GLU A 261 0.60 11.44 10.52
CA GLU A 261 1.53 10.76 11.43
C GLU A 261 0.90 10.42 12.80
N GLY A 262 -0.09 11.20 13.25
CA GLY A 262 -0.81 10.95 14.50
C GLY A 262 -1.91 9.90 14.38
N ILE A 263 -2.20 9.41 13.16
CA ILE A 263 -3.33 8.54 12.86
C ILE A 263 -2.87 7.08 12.83
N ASN A 264 -3.66 6.21 13.44
CA ASN A 264 -3.47 4.76 13.40
C ASN A 264 -4.60 4.07 12.63
N LYS A 265 -4.44 2.77 12.39
CA LYS A 265 -5.37 1.94 11.59
C LYS A 265 -6.79 1.85 12.14
N THR A 266 -6.98 2.12 13.43
CA THR A 266 -8.27 2.05 14.14
C THR A 266 -8.79 3.44 14.51
N SER A 267 -8.26 4.50 13.90
CA SER A 267 -8.63 5.87 14.21
C SER A 267 -10.10 6.13 13.87
N PRO A 268 -10.89 6.73 14.79
CA PRO A 268 -12.27 7.13 14.51
C PRO A 268 -12.35 8.51 13.82
N LEU A 269 -11.21 9.13 13.50
CA LEU A 269 -11.19 10.46 12.88
C LEU A 269 -11.76 10.42 11.47
N THR A 270 -12.51 11.47 11.17
CA THR A 270 -13.33 11.60 9.97
C THR A 270 -12.61 12.44 8.90
N MET A 271 -13.11 12.39 7.67
CA MET A 271 -12.65 13.29 6.61
C MET A 271 -12.94 14.74 6.95
N GLN A 272 -13.97 15.03 7.77
CA GLN A 272 -14.23 16.37 8.28
C GLN A 272 -13.09 16.81 9.20
N ASP A 273 -12.66 15.96 10.14
CA ASP A 273 -11.51 16.25 11.01
C ASP A 273 -10.22 16.48 10.20
N PHE A 274 -10.05 15.73 9.11
CA PHE A 274 -8.92 15.89 8.20
C PHE A 274 -8.92 17.26 7.51
N PHE A 275 -10.07 17.73 7.04
CA PHE A 275 -10.19 19.04 6.39
C PHE A 275 -10.15 20.21 7.39
N ASP A 276 -10.70 20.03 8.60
CA ASP A 276 -10.70 21.02 9.66
C ASP A 276 -9.29 21.27 10.23
N HIS A 277 -8.35 20.34 10.03
CA HIS A 277 -6.94 20.53 10.38
C HIS A 277 -6.21 21.52 9.46
N TYR A 278 -6.78 21.88 8.30
CA TYR A 278 -6.13 22.81 7.38
C TYR A 278 -5.94 24.20 8.00
N ASP A 279 -4.68 24.60 8.14
CA ASP A 279 -4.27 25.88 8.70
C ASP A 279 -3.67 26.75 7.59
N VAL A 280 -4.45 27.71 7.11
CA VAL A 280 -4.08 28.58 5.98
C VAL A 280 -2.85 29.45 6.28
N GLU A 281 -2.61 29.81 7.54
CA GLU A 281 -1.45 30.61 7.93
C GLU A 281 -0.16 29.79 7.83
N LYS A 282 -0.22 28.52 8.28
CA LYS A 282 0.89 27.58 8.17
C LYS A 282 1.13 27.16 6.72
N ILE A 283 0.07 26.79 6.01
CA ILE A 283 0.13 26.28 4.63
C ILE A 283 0.55 27.39 3.67
N ARG A 284 0.14 28.64 3.92
CA ARG A 284 0.37 29.84 3.09
C ARG A 284 -0.41 29.89 1.78
N SER A 285 -1.36 28.98 1.62
CA SER A 285 -2.38 28.98 0.57
C SER A 285 -3.71 28.53 1.17
N HIS A 286 -4.78 28.54 0.38
CA HIS A 286 -6.12 28.18 0.82
C HIS A 286 -6.53 26.83 0.22
N PRO A 287 -6.38 25.72 0.98
CA PRO A 287 -6.88 24.44 0.53
C PRO A 287 -8.40 24.47 0.30
N GLY A 288 -8.84 23.83 -0.78
CA GLY A 288 -10.26 23.67 -1.08
C GLY A 288 -10.74 22.24 -0.86
N VAL A 289 -12.03 22.08 -0.64
CA VAL A 289 -12.70 20.78 -0.56
C VAL A 289 -13.94 20.82 -1.44
N ARG A 290 -14.18 19.75 -2.19
CA ARG A 290 -15.38 19.54 -3.01
C ARG A 290 -16.02 18.21 -2.62
N SER A 291 -17.25 18.26 -2.12
CA SER A 291 -17.99 17.12 -1.60
C SER A 291 -19.40 16.93 -2.20
N ASP A 292 -19.83 17.78 -3.14
CA ASP A 292 -21.15 17.70 -3.79
C ASP A 292 -21.37 16.39 -4.57
N LEU A 293 -20.29 15.74 -5.01
CA LEU A 293 -20.31 14.45 -5.70
C LEU A 293 -20.17 13.26 -4.73
N PHE A 294 -19.98 13.50 -3.44
CA PHE A 294 -19.76 12.45 -2.44
C PHE A 294 -21.08 12.12 -1.75
N ASN A 295 -21.53 10.87 -1.88
CA ASN A 295 -22.91 10.48 -1.56
C ASN A 295 -23.20 10.29 -0.06
N ARG A 296 -22.21 10.41 0.81
CA ARG A 296 -22.39 10.35 2.27
C ARG A 296 -21.79 11.57 2.97
N PRO A 297 -22.26 11.91 4.18
CA PRO A 297 -21.71 13.02 4.96
C PRO A 297 -20.21 12.84 5.24
N VAL A 298 -19.46 13.94 5.13
CA VAL A 298 -18.00 13.96 5.31
C VAL A 298 -17.59 13.73 6.77
N ASP A 299 -18.45 14.09 7.72
CA ASP A 299 -18.35 13.80 9.16
C ASP A 299 -18.71 12.35 9.53
N GLY A 300 -19.24 11.57 8.58
CA GLY A 300 -19.47 10.13 8.73
C GLY A 300 -18.44 9.27 8.00
N ALA A 301 -17.59 9.87 7.16
CA ALA A 301 -16.55 9.16 6.41
C ALA A 301 -15.24 9.16 7.18
N LEU A 302 -14.64 7.99 7.39
CA LEU A 302 -13.38 7.88 8.15
C LEU A 302 -12.18 8.18 7.26
N ILE A 303 -11.12 8.72 7.84
CA ILE A 303 -9.82 8.85 7.15
C ILE A 303 -9.31 7.47 6.72
N THR A 304 -9.54 6.45 7.55
CA THR A 304 -9.15 5.07 7.26
C THR A 304 -9.93 4.44 6.09
N ASP A 305 -11.07 5.01 5.68
CA ASP A 305 -11.81 4.55 4.50
C ASP A 305 -11.06 4.80 3.18
N PHE A 306 -10.04 5.66 3.18
CA PHE A 306 -9.21 5.95 2.01
C PHE A 306 -7.71 5.69 2.24
N PHE A 307 -7.21 5.95 3.45
CA PHE A 307 -5.80 5.80 3.77
C PHE A 307 -5.46 4.45 4.44
N GLY A 308 -6.45 3.76 5.02
CA GLY A 308 -6.27 2.54 5.80
C GLY A 308 -6.25 1.27 4.96
N GLY A 309 -5.57 0.23 5.43
CA GLY A 309 -5.74 -1.12 4.88
C GLY A 309 -7.00 -1.79 5.44
N VAL A 310 -7.76 -2.46 4.57
CA VAL A 310 -8.89 -3.31 4.99
C VAL A 310 -8.37 -4.72 5.24
N ALA A 311 -8.44 -5.17 6.50
CA ALA A 311 -8.18 -6.57 6.84
C ALA A 311 -9.50 -7.32 6.92
N GLN A 312 -9.79 -8.18 5.94
CA GLN A 312 -10.90 -9.13 6.05
C GLN A 312 -10.43 -10.32 6.89
N VAL A 313 -11.01 -10.48 8.08
CA VAL A 313 -10.81 -11.67 8.90
C VAL A 313 -11.95 -12.63 8.58
N GLU A 314 -11.69 -13.62 7.72
CA GLU A 314 -12.59 -14.75 7.59
C GLU A 314 -12.44 -15.65 8.83
N VAL A 315 -13.43 -15.61 9.73
CA VAL A 315 -13.51 -16.55 10.84
C VAL A 315 -13.94 -17.89 10.27
N MET A 316 -12.99 -18.81 10.06
CA MET A 316 -13.31 -20.19 9.70
C MET A 316 -14.09 -20.84 10.85
N GLN A 317 -15.42 -20.96 10.70
CA GLN A 317 -16.24 -21.72 11.64
C GLN A 317 -16.03 -23.22 11.39
N ASN A 318 -15.59 -23.92 12.44
CA ASN A 318 -15.59 -25.39 12.62
C ASN A 318 -14.69 -26.22 11.69
N VAL A 319 -13.46 -26.49 12.17
CA VAL A 319 -12.58 -27.59 11.68
C VAL A 319 -13.01 -28.96 12.27
N ALA A 320 -14.11 -29.02 13.02
CA ALA A 320 -14.49 -30.21 13.80
C ALA A 320 -15.15 -31.35 13.00
N ASP A 321 -15.57 -31.13 11.75
CA ASP A 321 -16.36 -32.13 10.98
C ASP A 321 -15.59 -32.81 9.82
N MET A 322 -14.26 -32.65 9.72
CA MET A 322 -13.48 -33.47 8.78
C MET A 322 -13.25 -34.89 9.36
N VAL A 323 -14.31 -35.69 9.40
CA VAL A 323 -14.19 -37.15 9.54
C VAL A 323 -13.58 -37.69 8.24
N VAL A 324 -12.31 -38.07 8.31
CA VAL A 324 -11.64 -38.83 7.27
C VAL A 324 -12.26 -40.23 7.25
N ASP A 325 -13.15 -40.48 6.30
CA ASP A 325 -13.68 -41.82 6.05
C ASP A 325 -12.58 -42.68 5.40
N SER A 326 -11.83 -43.39 6.24
CA SER A 326 -10.88 -44.40 5.79
C SER A 326 -11.62 -45.73 5.62
N THR A 327 -12.25 -45.94 4.47
CA THR A 327 -12.68 -47.28 4.05
C THR A 327 -11.51 -47.99 3.33
N PRO A 328 -11.10 -49.20 3.76
CA PRO A 328 -10.12 -49.99 3.04
C PRO A 328 -10.75 -50.59 1.77
N VAL A 329 -10.08 -50.41 0.62
CA VAL A 329 -10.47 -51.00 -0.66
C VAL A 329 -9.90 -52.42 -0.72
N ASP A 330 -10.76 -53.42 -0.52
CA ASP A 330 -10.48 -54.82 -0.88
C ASP A 330 -11.09 -55.16 -2.26
N ASP A 331 -10.23 -55.72 -3.10
CA ASP A 331 -10.45 -56.66 -4.21
C ASP A 331 -11.45 -56.34 -5.36
N LEU A 332 -10.88 -56.08 -6.54
CA LEU A 332 -11.49 -56.38 -7.85
C LEU A 332 -10.50 -57.16 -8.74
N PRO A 333 -10.88 -58.33 -9.31
CA PRO A 333 -10.04 -59.05 -10.26
C PRO A 333 -10.28 -58.62 -11.72
N ASN A 334 -9.19 -58.13 -12.32
CA ASN A 334 -8.63 -58.44 -13.64
C ASN A 334 -9.56 -58.67 -14.87
N HIS A 335 -9.43 -57.82 -15.89
CA HIS A 335 -9.41 -58.26 -17.28
C HIS A 335 -8.52 -57.36 -18.18
N GLN A 336 -7.54 -58.02 -18.80
CA GLN A 336 -6.66 -57.72 -19.95
C GLN A 336 -7.31 -56.86 -21.07
N THR A 337 -6.65 -56.06 -21.93
CA THR A 337 -5.26 -55.92 -22.43
C THR A 337 -5.20 -54.71 -23.38
N SER A 338 -4.06 -54.01 -23.51
CA SER A 338 -3.69 -53.21 -24.71
C SER A 338 -2.15 -53.03 -24.80
N PRO A 339 -1.54 -52.90 -26.00
CA PRO A 339 -0.10 -53.07 -26.27
C PRO A 339 0.76 -51.79 -26.14
N PRO A 340 2.10 -51.87 -26.26
CA PRO A 340 3.05 -50.90 -25.70
C PRO A 340 3.45 -49.73 -26.62
N LEU A 341 3.98 -48.71 -25.94
CA LEU A 341 4.65 -47.49 -26.42
C LEU A 341 5.82 -47.74 -27.38
N ALA A 342 5.87 -46.94 -28.44
CA ALA A 342 7.02 -46.66 -29.31
C ALA A 342 6.88 -45.19 -29.75
N GLU A 343 7.87 -44.35 -29.95
CA GLU A 343 9.31 -44.34 -29.74
C GLU A 343 9.71 -42.86 -29.94
N ALA A 344 10.59 -42.32 -29.11
CA ALA A 344 11.02 -40.93 -29.19
C ALA A 344 12.04 -40.75 -30.33
N ALA A 345 11.72 -39.90 -31.31
CA ALA A 345 12.64 -39.55 -32.38
C ALA A 345 13.63 -38.45 -31.93
N THR A 346 14.90 -38.82 -31.96
CA THR A 346 16.10 -38.02 -31.71
C THR A 346 16.40 -37.10 -32.91
N ILE A 347 16.78 -35.84 -32.69
CA ILE A 347 17.40 -34.98 -33.71
C ILE A 347 18.86 -34.73 -33.31
N ASN A 348 19.77 -35.09 -34.22
CA ASN A 348 21.21 -34.90 -34.11
C ASN A 348 21.67 -33.49 -34.55
N SER A 349 22.50 -32.92 -33.67
CA SER A 349 23.73 -32.15 -33.89
C SER A 349 24.00 -31.40 -35.21
N ILE A 350 24.25 -30.09 -35.07
CA ILE A 350 25.29 -29.35 -35.82
C ILE A 350 26.13 -28.56 -34.82
N ALA A 351 27.43 -28.54 -35.07
CA ALA A 351 28.52 -28.23 -34.16
C ALA A 351 28.83 -26.74 -33.93
N SER A 352 29.19 -26.47 -32.66
CA SER A 352 30.17 -25.53 -32.10
C SER A 352 30.85 -24.45 -32.97
N ARG A 353 30.78 -23.20 -32.47
CA ARG A 353 31.93 -22.27 -32.45
C ARG A 353 32.13 -21.72 -31.03
N ASN A 354 33.39 -21.79 -30.59
CA ASN A 354 33.89 -21.37 -29.28
C ASN A 354 33.82 -19.86 -29.05
N MET A 355 33.46 -19.45 -27.84
CA MET A 355 34.07 -18.30 -27.16
C MET A 355 34.16 -18.59 -25.66
N SER A 356 35.28 -18.16 -25.09
CA SER A 356 35.96 -18.64 -23.90
C SER A 356 35.26 -18.42 -22.56
N SER A 357 35.28 -19.46 -21.72
CA SER A 357 34.91 -19.48 -20.31
C SER A 357 36.13 -19.28 -19.41
N GLU A 358 36.17 -18.18 -18.67
CA GLU A 358 36.99 -18.04 -17.45
C GLU A 358 36.44 -16.86 -16.66
N GLN A 359 35.49 -17.12 -15.73
CA GLN A 359 35.13 -16.30 -14.54
C GLN A 359 33.73 -16.63 -14.00
N GLN A 360 33.43 -17.91 -13.71
CA GLN A 360 32.19 -18.22 -12.98
C GLN A 360 32.25 -19.53 -12.19
N ALA A 361 33.16 -19.60 -11.21
CA ALA A 361 33.13 -20.62 -10.17
C ALA A 361 34.00 -20.17 -8.98
N ASP A 362 33.46 -19.35 -8.06
CA ASP A 362 33.93 -19.35 -6.66
C ASP A 362 33.03 -18.60 -5.64
N SER A 363 31.98 -17.87 -6.05
CA SER A 363 31.20 -17.04 -5.10
C SER A 363 30.17 -17.79 -4.26
N SER A 364 29.69 -18.96 -4.69
CA SER A 364 28.59 -19.69 -4.01
C SER A 364 29.03 -20.56 -2.84
N SER A 365 30.31 -20.92 -2.77
CA SER A 365 30.93 -21.76 -1.74
C SER A 365 31.19 -20.99 -0.43
N TRP A 366 31.60 -19.73 -0.57
CA TRP A 366 32.00 -18.89 0.55
C TRP A 366 30.82 -18.43 1.42
N GLU A 367 29.69 -18.05 0.80
CA GLU A 367 28.50 -17.57 1.52
C GLU A 367 27.82 -18.64 2.37
N SER A 368 27.83 -19.89 1.91
CA SER A 368 27.29 -21.06 2.64
C SER A 368 28.10 -21.35 3.91
N THR A 369 29.42 -21.25 3.82
CA THR A 369 30.34 -21.51 4.93
C THR A 369 30.29 -20.39 5.98
N TYR A 370 30.15 -19.13 5.53
CA TYR A 370 30.03 -17.97 6.42
C TYR A 370 28.71 -17.97 7.23
N ARG A 371 27.58 -18.36 6.62
CA ARG A 371 26.29 -18.49 7.33
C ARG A 371 26.33 -19.57 8.42
N LYS A 372 26.99 -20.69 8.16
CA LYS A 372 27.15 -21.77 9.16
C LYS A 372 28.04 -21.34 10.33
N CYS A 373 29.15 -20.63 10.08
CA CYS A 373 29.99 -20.11 11.16
C CYS A 373 29.26 -19.08 12.06
N ARG A 374 28.42 -18.20 11.48
CA ARG A 374 27.61 -17.25 12.28
C ARG A 374 26.60 -17.93 13.19
N SER A 375 25.95 -19.01 12.76
CA SER A 375 24.95 -19.69 13.60
C SER A 375 25.60 -20.38 14.82
N TRP A 376 26.77 -21.00 14.63
CA TRP A 376 27.48 -21.66 15.73
C TRP A 376 28.07 -20.68 16.74
N LEU A 377 28.56 -19.52 16.30
CA LEU A 377 29.03 -18.46 17.20
C LEU A 377 27.88 -17.89 18.05
N GLY A 378 26.69 -17.72 17.48
CA GLY A 378 25.50 -17.26 18.22
C GLY A 378 25.06 -18.25 19.31
N ILE A 379 25.02 -19.55 18.99
CA ILE A 379 24.65 -20.60 19.95
C ILE A 379 25.66 -20.69 21.10
N ALA A 380 26.96 -20.57 20.81
CA ALA A 380 28.00 -20.58 21.83
C ALA A 380 27.88 -19.38 22.80
N LEU A 381 27.58 -18.18 22.26
CA LEU A 381 27.37 -16.96 23.05
C LEU A 381 26.16 -17.09 23.97
N VAL A 382 25.02 -17.57 23.47
CA VAL A 382 23.82 -17.77 24.28
C VAL A 382 24.06 -18.85 25.35
N GLY A 383 24.72 -19.95 25.00
CA GLY A 383 25.07 -21.00 25.96
C GLY A 383 25.97 -20.49 27.10
N SER A 384 26.96 -19.64 26.77
CA SER A 384 27.85 -19.05 27.77
C SER A 384 27.15 -18.05 28.70
N LEU A 385 26.18 -17.27 28.18
CA LEU A 385 25.38 -16.34 28.97
C LEU A 385 24.41 -17.07 29.92
N VAL A 386 23.76 -18.13 29.44
CA VAL A 386 22.87 -18.96 30.27
C VAL A 386 23.65 -19.69 31.37
N GLY A 387 24.85 -20.21 31.05
CA GLY A 387 25.74 -20.83 32.05
C GLY A 387 26.25 -19.86 33.12
N TRP A 388 26.53 -18.61 32.75
CA TRP A 388 26.97 -17.59 33.69
C TRP A 388 25.86 -17.14 34.66
N VAL A 389 24.62 -17.03 34.17
CA VAL A 389 23.46 -16.71 35.02
C VAL A 389 23.11 -17.87 35.96
N GLY A 390 23.33 -19.12 35.55
CA GLY A 390 23.05 -20.30 36.38
C GLY A 390 24.07 -20.59 37.50
N THR A 391 25.19 -19.85 37.56
CA THR A 391 26.27 -20.06 38.54
C THR A 391 26.43 -18.88 39.52
N ARG A 392 25.47 -17.96 39.55
CA ARG A 392 25.38 -16.86 40.52
C ARG A 392 24.26 -17.06 41.52
#